data_AF-A0AAE4JDK7-F1
#
_entry.id   AF-A0AAE4JDK7-F1
#
_cell.length_a   1.000
_cell.length_b   1.000
_cell.length_c   1.000
_cell.angle_alpha   90.00
_cell.angle_beta   90.00
_cell.angle_gamma   90.00
#
_symmetry.space_group_name_H-M   'P 1'
#
loop_
_entity.id
_entity.type
_entity.pdbx_description
1 polymer ?
#
loop_
_entity_poly.entity_id
_entity_poly.type
_entity_poly.pdbx_seq_one_letter_code
_entity_poly.pdbx_strand_id
1 'polypeptide(L)' 'MPLRTATPPATDVVGLALEVLAAQGLSRPAAHAALVSMAKERGLTVARCAALVVAAVDGRAS' A
#
# COMPACT_ATOMS: atom_id res chain seq x y z
N MET A 1 -6.78 26.63 5.77
CA MET A 1 -6.22 26.14 4.49
C MET A 1 -6.33 24.62 4.48
N PRO A 2 -6.94 23.96 3.49
CA PRO A 2 -6.86 22.51 3.43
C PRO A 2 -5.42 22.16 3.02
N LEU A 3 -4.73 21.39 3.85
CA LEU A 3 -3.49 20.73 3.47
C LEU A 3 -3.83 19.90 2.24
N ARG A 4 -3.44 20.39 1.07
CA ARG A 4 -3.40 19.61 -0.16
C ARG A 4 -2.63 18.37 0.24
N THR A 5 -3.34 17.26 0.33
CA THR A 5 -2.78 15.92 0.51
C THR A 5 -1.66 15.81 -0.51
N ALA A 6 -0.43 16.05 -0.06
CA ALA A 6 0.74 15.82 -0.85
C ALA A 6 0.63 14.35 -1.19
N THR A 7 0.23 14.06 -2.42
CA THR A 7 0.29 12.71 -2.94
C THR A 7 1.76 12.38 -2.75
N PRO A 8 2.13 11.49 -1.81
CA PRO A 8 3.53 11.14 -1.64
C PRO A 8 4.00 10.77 -3.04
N PRO A 9 5.20 11.23 -3.46
CA PRO A 9 5.68 10.95 -4.79
C PRO A 9 5.48 9.46 -5.01
N ALA A 10 4.88 9.08 -6.14
CA ALA A 10 4.60 7.68 -6.48
C ALA A 10 5.89 6.83 -6.60
N THR A 11 7.02 7.37 -6.14
CA THR A 11 8.25 6.71 -5.72
C THR A 11 7.92 5.67 -4.64
N ASP A 12 7.56 4.49 -5.13
CA ASP A 12 7.57 3.21 -4.43
C ASP A 12 6.66 3.07 -3.22
N VAL A 13 5.44 3.62 -3.27
CA VAL A 13 4.36 3.25 -2.32
C VAL A 13 4.11 1.74 -2.33
N VAL A 14 4.28 1.10 -3.49
CA VAL A 14 4.23 -0.36 -3.62
C VAL A 14 5.41 -1.00 -2.91
N GLY A 15 6.65 -0.56 -3.16
CA GLY A 15 7.83 -1.05 -2.44
C GLY A 15 7.72 -0.88 -0.93
N LEU A 16 7.24 0.27 -0.47
CA LEU A 16 7.06 0.56 0.96
C LEU A 16 5.98 -0.35 1.58
N ALA A 17 4.87 -0.57 0.89
CA ALA A 17 3.86 -1.55 1.31
C ALA A 17 4.46 -2.96 1.39
N LEU A 18 5.28 -3.35 0.40
CA LEU A 18 5.96 -4.64 0.37
C LEU A 18 6.97 -4.81 1.50
N GLU A 19 7.72 -3.76 1.86
CA GLU A 19 8.63 -3.75 3.01
C GLU A 19 7.86 -3.89 4.33
N VAL A 20 6.74 -3.17 4.49
CA VAL A 20 5.87 -3.28 5.67
C VAL A 20 5.24 -4.68 5.78
N LEU A 21 4.84 -5.28 4.67
CA LEU A 21 4.34 -6.66 4.63
C LEU A 21 5.47 -7.67 4.91
N ALA A 22 6.67 -7.43 4.41
CA ALA A 22 7.86 -8.23 4.70
C ALA A 22 8.25 -8.17 6.18
N ALA A 23 8.15 -7.00 6.82
CA ALA A 23 8.33 -6.85 8.25
C ALA A 23 7.29 -7.63 9.08
N GLN A 24 6.12 -7.94 8.51
CA GLN A 24 5.10 -8.81 9.11
C GLN A 24 5.30 -10.30 8.78
N GLY A 25 6.40 -10.67 8.12
CA GLY A 25 6.74 -12.07 7.78
C GLY A 25 6.16 -12.55 6.46
N LEU A 26 5.57 -11.67 5.63
CA LEU A 26 5.07 -12.03 4.30
C LEU A 26 6.15 -11.84 3.25
N SER A 27 6.45 -12.89 2.47
CA SER A 27 7.36 -12.78 1.33
C SER A 27 6.87 -11.73 0.32
N ARG A 28 7.78 -10.86 -0.15
CA ARG A 28 7.55 -9.86 -1.22
C ARG A 28 6.61 -10.34 -2.36
N PRO A 29 6.81 -11.53 -2.96
CA PRO A 29 5.91 -12.03 -4.00
C PRO A 29 4.48 -12.32 -3.51
N ALA A 30 4.30 -12.81 -2.28
CA ALA A 30 2.98 -13.06 -1.70
C ALA A 30 2.24 -11.75 -1.39
N ALA A 31 2.96 -10.76 -0.86
CA ALA A 31 2.45 -9.41 -0.62
C ALA A 31 2.04 -8.73 -1.94
N HIS A 32 2.85 -8.86 -2.99
CA HIS A 32 2.52 -8.33 -4.31
C HIS A 32 1.32 -9.04 -4.93
N ALA A 33 1.24 -10.37 -4.86
CA ALA A 33 0.10 -11.14 -5.35
C ALA A 33 -1.20 -10.74 -4.63
N ALA A 34 -1.16 -10.52 -3.32
CA ALA A 34 -2.30 -10.04 -2.55
C ALA A 34 -2.74 -8.63 -2.98
N LEU A 35 -1.80 -7.71 -3.22
CA LEU A 35 -2.08 -6.37 -3.74
C LEU A 35 -2.70 -6.42 -5.14
N VAL A 36 -2.18 -7.27 -6.03
CA VAL A 36 -2.71 -7.46 -7.39
C VAL A 36 -4.13 -8.04 -7.36
N SER A 37 -4.37 -9.06 -6.54
CA SER A 37 -5.73 -9.62 -6.38
C SER A 37 -6.70 -8.59 -5.81
N MET A 38 -6.32 -7.84 -4.78
CA MET A 38 -7.17 -6.78 -4.22
C MET A 38 -7.45 -5.65 -5.22
N ALA A 39 -6.44 -5.26 -6.00
CA ALA A 39 -6.56 -4.27 -7.06
C ALA A 39 -7.55 -4.74 -8.13
N LYS A 40 -7.45 -6.01 -8.54
CA LYS A 40 -8.37 -6.63 -9.51
C LYS A 40 -9.81 -6.70 -8.98
N GLU A 41 -10.01 -7.16 -7.75
CA GLU A 41 -11.34 -7.28 -7.12
C GLU A 41 -12.01 -5.92 -6.91
N ARG A 42 -11.23 -4.87 -6.64
CA ARG A 42 -11.76 -3.52 -6.44
C ARG A 42 -11.77 -2.64 -7.69
N GLY A 43 -11.26 -3.14 -8.82
CA GLY A 43 -11.09 -2.35 -10.04
C GLY A 43 -10.17 -1.13 -9.86
N LEU A 44 -9.20 -1.22 -8.93
CA LEU A 44 -8.25 -0.16 -8.62
C LEU A 44 -6.86 -0.49 -9.16
N THR A 45 -5.98 0.51 -9.25
CA THR A 45 -4.56 0.26 -9.56
C THR A 45 -3.84 -0.29 -8.34
N VAL A 46 -2.83 -1.15 -8.55
CA VAL A 46 -1.99 -1.73 -7.49
C VAL A 46 -1.38 -0.64 -6.59
N ALA A 47 -0.97 0.50 -7.18
CA ALA A 47 -0.46 1.65 -6.43
C ALA A 47 -1.51 2.27 -5.49
N ARG A 48 -2.77 2.35 -5.91
CA ARG A 48 -3.87 2.88 -5.07
C ARG A 48 -4.25 1.91 -3.96
N CYS A 49 -4.21 0.60 -4.23
CA CYS A 49 -4.35 -0.42 -3.18
C CYS A 49 -3.20 -0.36 -2.17
N ALA A 50 -1.95 -0.25 -2.62
CA ALA A 50 -0.80 -0.12 -1.74
C ALA A 50 -0.90 1.13 -0.84
N ALA A 51 -1.31 2.28 -1.39
CA ALA A 51 -1.54 3.49 -0.61
C ALA A 51 -2.59 3.32 0.49
N LEU A 52 -3.70 2.62 0.20
CA LEU A 52 -4.74 2.32 1.19
C LEU A 52 -4.25 1.37 2.28
N VAL A 53 -3.43 0.37 1.94
CA VAL A 53 -2.84 -0.56 2.90
C VAL A 53 -1.86 0.16 3.83
N VAL A 54 -0.99 1.02 3.28
CA VAL A 54 -0.05 1.83 4.08
C VAL A 54 -0.81 2.78 5.00
N ALA A 55 -1.84 3.48 4.50
CA ALA A 55 -2.68 4.36 5.33
C ALA A 55 -3.42 3.59 6.44
N ALA A 56 -3.88 2.37 6.17
CA ALA A 56 -4.56 1.54 7.17
C ALA A 56 -3.60 0.99 8.24
N VAL A 57 -2.33 0.76 7.90
CA VAL A 57 -1.28 0.38 8.88
C VAL A 57 -0.89 1.57 9.74
N ASP A 58 -0.66 2.73 9.13
CA ASP A 58 -0.30 3.97 9.82
C ASP A 58 -1.38 4.39 10.83
N GLY A 59 -2.66 4.34 10.43
CA GLY A 59 -3.79 4.63 11.32
C GLY A 59 -4.15 3.54 12.34
N ARG A 60 -3.52 2.35 12.29
CA ARG A 60 -3.68 1.30 13.33
C ARG A 60 -2.67 1.46 14.47
N ALA A 61 -1.61 2.23 14.26
CA ALA A 61 -0.56 2.45 15.26
C ALA A 61 -0.90 3.56 16.29
N SER A 62 -2.11 4.13 16.23
CA SER A 62 -2.61 5.18 17.15
C SER A 62 -3.46 4.62 18.28
#